data_AF-E7RWU5-F1
#
_entry.id   AF-E7RWU5-F1
#
_cell.length_a   1.000
_cell.length_b   1.000
_cell.length_c   1.000
_cell.angle_alpha   90.00
_cell.angle_beta   90.00
_cell.angle_gamma   90.00
#
_symmetry.space_group_name_H-M   'P 1'
#
loop_
_entity.id
_entity.type
_entity.pdbx_description
1 polymer ?
#
loop_
_entity_poly.entity_id
_entity_poly.type
_entity_poly.pdbx_seq_one_letter_code
_entity_poly.pdbx_strand_id
1 'polypeptide(L)'
;MMLRTLPRSSRRAAGFTLIELLVAVALLAILAVLSWRGLDAVIQSRERLVTESDELRSLTLALAQLEEDLLGTWPVKNLGGGIRPIRVVQDQGGAGGAASQSMMLVREIARTGRATRLQRVVYQVRDGRLERGFSEWQHSAGSGGQVGGAVQSLIWQPILMDVRSMRVRGWVNNSWMGGSQLQAYTSRNNESGGQDKNDPYGNSAYPNLPAITPTTPPEVAENIRAARRIADEQQDRMGLSGIEVLIERTNGQRFLRIYSIRD
;
A
#
# COMPACT_ATOMS: atom_id res chain seq x y z
N MET A 1 -56.65 -80.14 -39.55
CA MET A 1 -55.71 -79.24 -38.86
C MET A 1 -54.77 -78.65 -39.90
N MET A 2 -55.04 -77.46 -40.45
CA MET A 2 -54.08 -76.74 -41.30
C MET A 2 -54.23 -75.23 -41.08
N LEU A 3 -53.09 -74.59 -40.80
CA LEU A 3 -52.96 -73.27 -40.21
C LEU A 3 -53.31 -72.13 -41.17
N ARG A 4 -54.10 -71.18 -40.65
CA ARG A 4 -54.37 -69.88 -41.26
C ARG A 4 -53.17 -68.98 -40.96
N THR A 5 -52.34 -68.70 -41.97
CA THR A 5 -51.22 -67.76 -41.87
C THR A 5 -51.76 -66.32 -41.91
N LEU A 6 -51.51 -65.56 -40.85
CA LEU A 6 -51.84 -64.13 -40.82
C LEU A 6 -50.87 -63.36 -41.74
N PRO A 7 -51.36 -62.40 -42.54
CA PRO A 7 -50.50 -61.59 -43.39
C PRO A 7 -49.57 -60.74 -42.51
N ARG A 8 -48.26 -60.93 -42.69
CA ARG A 8 -47.26 -60.01 -42.14
C ARG A 8 -47.43 -58.68 -42.84
N SER A 9 -47.84 -57.64 -42.10
CA SER A 9 -47.77 -56.27 -42.58
C SER A 9 -46.31 -55.93 -42.86
N SER A 10 -45.92 -55.92 -44.14
CA SER A 10 -44.65 -55.35 -44.57
C SER A 10 -44.70 -53.86 -44.24
N ARG A 11 -44.03 -53.43 -43.16
CA ARG A 11 -43.73 -52.01 -42.99
C ARG A 11 -42.97 -51.59 -44.24
N ARG A 12 -43.58 -50.71 -45.04
CA ARG A 12 -42.88 -50.08 -46.17
C ARG A 12 -41.66 -49.39 -45.57
N ALA A 13 -40.47 -49.84 -45.96
CA ALA A 13 -39.25 -49.11 -45.67
C ALA A 13 -39.37 -47.77 -46.40
N ALA A 14 -39.62 -46.70 -45.66
CA ALA A 14 -39.53 -45.35 -46.18
C ALA A 14 -38.07 -45.12 -46.56
N GLY A 15 -37.80 -45.03 -47.87
CA GLY A 15 -36.47 -44.76 -48.39
C GLY A 15 -36.04 -43.35 -47.99
N PHE A 16 -34.86 -43.25 -47.38
CA PHE A 16 -34.22 -42.02 -46.95
C PHE A 16 -34.00 -41.09 -48.15
N THR A 17 -34.62 -39.91 -48.15
CA THR A 17 -34.52 -38.99 -49.29
C THR A 17 -33.25 -38.12 -49.19
N LEU A 18 -32.67 -37.74 -50.34
CA LEU A 18 -31.49 -36.86 -50.39
C LEU A 18 -31.74 -35.53 -49.64
N ILE A 19 -32.97 -35.03 -49.73
CA ILE A 19 -33.39 -33.79 -49.07
C ILE A 19 -33.40 -33.94 -47.54
N GLU A 20 -33.76 -35.11 -47.00
CA GLU A 20 -33.72 -35.40 -45.56
C GLU A 20 -32.30 -35.35 -45.01
N LEU A 21 -31.34 -35.96 -45.71
CA LEU A 21 -29.92 -35.86 -45.37
C LEU A 21 -29.46 -34.40 -45.40
N LEU A 22 -29.82 -33.66 -46.45
CA LEU A 22 -29.37 -32.29 -46.65
C LEU A 22 -29.88 -31.39 -45.53
N VAL A 23 -31.17 -31.49 -45.20
CA VAL A 23 -31.76 -30.74 -44.09
C VAL A 23 -31.13 -31.16 -42.76
N ALA A 24 -30.91 -32.46 -42.52
CA ALA A 24 -30.28 -32.95 -41.30
C ALA A 24 -28.86 -32.38 -41.11
N VAL A 25 -28.03 -32.40 -42.17
CA VAL A 25 -26.67 -31.87 -42.13
C VAL A 25 -26.68 -30.34 -42.01
N ALA A 26 -27.61 -29.64 -42.66
CA ALA A 26 -27.75 -28.19 -42.52
C ALA A 26 -28.11 -27.79 -41.08
N LEU A 27 -29.07 -28.48 -40.45
CA LEU A 27 -29.44 -28.25 -39.06
C LEU A 27 -28.29 -28.60 -38.12
N LEU A 28 -27.61 -29.73 -38.35
CA LEU A 28 -26.44 -30.13 -37.57
C LEU A 28 -25.32 -29.09 -37.67
N ALA A 29 -25.06 -28.55 -38.86
CA ALA A 29 -24.07 -27.51 -39.07
C ALA A 29 -24.41 -26.24 -38.29
N ILE A 30 -25.68 -25.79 -38.30
CA ILE A 30 -26.13 -24.64 -37.52
C ILE A 30 -25.95 -24.90 -36.01
N LEU A 31 -26.38 -26.06 -35.53
CA LEU A 31 -26.24 -26.45 -34.12
C LEU A 31 -24.78 -26.52 -33.69
N ALA A 32 -23.90 -27.06 -34.54
CA ALA A 32 -22.47 -27.13 -34.29
C ALA A 32 -21.87 -25.72 -34.17
N VAL A 33 -22.21 -24.80 -35.08
CA VAL A 33 -21.75 -23.41 -35.03
C VAL A 33 -22.26 -22.70 -33.76
N LEU A 34 -23.55 -22.82 -33.44
CA LEU A 34 -24.11 -22.19 -32.24
C LEU A 34 -23.49 -22.74 -30.95
N SER A 35 -23.27 -24.06 -30.88
CA SER A 35 -22.64 -24.72 -29.74
C SER A 35 -21.21 -24.25 -29.54
N TRP A 36 -20.44 -24.14 -30.63
CA TRP A 36 -19.07 -23.61 -30.60
C TRP A 36 -19.04 -22.15 -30.13
N ARG A 37 -19.92 -21.30 -30.66
CA ARG A 37 -20.01 -19.89 -30.23
C ARG A 37 -20.45 -19.73 -28.79
N GLY A 38 -21.38 -20.57 -28.32
CA GLY A 38 -21.81 -20.60 -26.93
C GLY A 38 -20.68 -21.00 -25.99
N LEU A 39 -19.90 -22.01 -26.37
CA LEU A 39 -18.74 -22.45 -25.62
C LEU A 39 -17.65 -21.35 -25.56
N ASP A 40 -17.31 -20.75 -26.70
CA ASP A 40 -16.32 -19.66 -26.78
C ASP A 40 -16.71 -18.48 -25.89
N ALA A 41 -17.97 -18.06 -25.90
CA ALA A 41 -18.46 -16.97 -25.07
C ALA A 41 -18.31 -17.27 -23.56
N VAL A 42 -18.57 -18.51 -23.15
CA VAL A 42 -18.41 -18.95 -21.75
C VAL A 42 -16.93 -18.99 -21.35
N ILE A 43 -16.04 -19.48 -22.23
CA ILE A 43 -14.59 -19.51 -21.97
C ILE A 43 -14.06 -18.09 -21.77
N GLN A 44 -14.35 -17.18 -22.70
CA GLN A 44 -13.93 -15.78 -22.59
C GLN A 44 -14.49 -15.09 -21.34
N SER A 45 -15.75 -15.38 -20.98
CA SER A 45 -16.33 -14.85 -19.74
C SER A 45 -15.62 -15.36 -18.51
N ARG A 46 -15.25 -16.65 -18.47
CA ARG A 46 -14.50 -17.23 -17.34
C ARG A 46 -13.12 -16.60 -17.23
N GLU A 47 -12.41 -16.44 -18.34
CA GLU A 47 -11.07 -15.81 -18.36
C GLU A 47 -11.10 -14.37 -17.82
N ARG A 48 -12.10 -13.57 -18.21
CA ARG A 48 -12.28 -12.22 -17.66
C ARG A 48 -12.54 -12.24 -16.15
N LEU A 49 -13.45 -13.09 -15.70
CA LEU A 49 -13.78 -13.21 -14.27
C LEU A 49 -12.57 -13.65 -13.43
N VAL A 50 -11.76 -14.59 -13.94
CA VAL A 50 -10.53 -15.02 -13.28
C VAL A 50 -9.55 -13.84 -13.17
N THR A 51 -9.36 -13.09 -14.25
CA THR A 51 -8.47 -11.92 -14.26
C THR A 51 -8.91 -10.85 -13.25
N GLU A 52 -10.20 -10.49 -13.25
CA GLU A 52 -10.75 -9.51 -12.30
C GLU A 52 -10.66 -10.00 -10.84
N SER A 53 -10.90 -11.29 -10.61
CA SER A 53 -10.76 -11.90 -9.28
C SER A 53 -9.31 -11.84 -8.77
N ASP A 54 -8.34 -12.13 -9.63
CA ASP A 54 -6.93 -12.07 -9.27
C ASP A 54 -6.47 -10.62 -9.01
N GLU A 55 -6.96 -9.66 -9.78
CA GLU A 55 -6.72 -8.23 -9.54
C GLU A 55 -7.25 -7.79 -8.18
N LEU A 56 -8.52 -8.10 -7.86
CA LEU A 56 -9.13 -7.77 -6.57
C LEU A 56 -8.39 -8.44 -5.40
N ARG A 57 -7.96 -9.69 -5.58
CA ARG A 57 -7.16 -10.41 -4.59
C ARG A 57 -5.82 -9.69 -4.35
N SER A 58 -5.12 -9.30 -5.40
CA SER A 58 -3.84 -8.59 -5.29
C SER A 58 -3.98 -7.25 -4.56
N LEU A 59 -5.04 -6.49 -4.86
CA LEU A 59 -5.36 -5.23 -4.19
C LEU A 59 -5.65 -5.47 -2.71
N THR A 60 -6.48 -6.45 -2.39
CA THR A 60 -6.83 -6.79 -1.00
C THR A 60 -5.59 -7.16 -0.19
N LEU A 61 -4.67 -7.95 -0.76
CA LEU A 61 -3.41 -8.31 -0.12
C LEU A 61 -2.51 -7.09 0.09
N ALA A 62 -2.39 -6.20 -0.90
CA ALA A 62 -1.62 -4.96 -0.76
C ALA A 62 -2.18 -4.03 0.32
N LEU A 63 -3.51 -3.88 0.40
CA LEU A 63 -4.16 -3.06 1.42
C LEU A 63 -4.01 -3.66 2.82
N ALA A 64 -4.12 -4.99 2.96
CA ALA A 64 -3.88 -5.69 4.22
C ALA A 64 -2.42 -5.57 4.68
N GLN A 65 -1.47 -5.68 3.75
CA GLN A 65 -0.05 -5.47 4.04
C GLN A 65 0.23 -4.05 4.55
N LEU A 66 -0.36 -3.03 3.91
CA LEU A 66 -0.30 -1.63 4.37
C LEU A 66 -0.91 -1.45 5.76
N GLU A 67 -2.06 -2.07 6.02
CA GLU A 67 -2.73 -2.04 7.32
C GLU A 67 -1.85 -2.62 8.42
N GLU A 68 -1.31 -3.82 8.20
CA GLU A 68 -0.43 -4.49 9.16
C GLU A 68 0.82 -3.66 9.47
N ASP A 69 1.44 -3.09 8.43
CA ASP A 69 2.64 -2.29 8.60
C ASP A 69 2.36 -0.98 9.33
N LEU A 70 1.22 -0.33 9.07
CA LEU A 70 0.79 0.89 9.76
C LEU A 70 0.41 0.63 11.22
N LEU A 71 -0.35 -0.43 11.51
CA LEU A 71 -0.68 -0.81 12.88
C LEU A 71 0.57 -1.11 13.71
N GLY A 72 1.56 -1.76 13.10
CA GLY A 72 2.85 -2.04 13.73
C GLY A 72 3.67 -0.79 14.07
N THR A 73 3.32 0.39 13.57
CA THR A 73 4.02 1.66 13.92
C THR A 73 3.60 2.24 15.27
N TRP A 74 2.41 1.92 15.77
CA TRP A 74 1.88 2.49 17.01
C TRP A 74 2.77 2.17 18.23
N PRO A 75 3.19 0.92 18.47
CA PRO A 75 4.08 0.61 19.59
C PRO A 75 5.42 1.33 19.49
N VAL A 76 5.94 1.54 18.27
CA VAL A 76 7.22 2.22 18.02
C VAL A 76 7.20 3.67 18.51
N LYS A 77 6.06 4.35 18.37
CA LYS A 77 5.86 5.70 18.92
C LYS A 77 6.05 5.72 20.45
N ASN A 78 5.66 4.65 21.13
CA ASN A 78 5.71 4.54 22.59
C ASN A 78 7.08 4.09 23.13
N LEU A 79 8.04 3.74 22.27
CA LEU A 79 9.39 3.30 22.67
C LEU A 79 10.28 4.45 23.20
N GLY A 80 9.82 5.70 23.13
CA GLY A 80 10.55 6.88 23.59
C GLY A 80 11.65 7.35 22.62
N GLY A 81 12.36 8.42 22.99
CA GLY A 81 13.47 8.95 22.19
C GLY A 81 13.08 9.80 20.98
N GLY A 82 11.82 10.26 20.90
CA GLY A 82 11.36 11.21 19.86
C GLY A 82 11.26 10.63 18.45
N ILE A 83 11.28 9.29 18.32
CA ILE A 83 11.18 8.59 17.05
C ILE A 83 9.80 8.87 16.43
N ARG A 84 9.78 9.52 15.26
CA ARG A 84 8.58 9.61 14.43
C ARG A 84 8.54 8.38 13.53
N PRO A 85 7.64 7.41 13.77
CA PRO A 85 7.72 6.12 13.08
C PRO A 85 7.25 6.20 11.64
N ILE A 86 6.74 7.34 11.16
CA ILE A 86 6.31 7.54 9.77
C ILE A 86 6.97 8.80 9.21
N ARG A 87 7.51 8.67 8.00
CA ARG A 87 8.08 9.71 7.16
C ARG A 87 7.44 9.66 5.79
N VAL A 88 6.97 10.80 5.32
CA VAL A 88 6.52 10.95 3.93
C VAL A 88 7.51 11.86 3.22
N VAL A 89 7.97 11.43 2.05
CA VAL A 89 8.84 12.22 1.19
C VAL A 89 8.08 12.49 -0.11
N GLN A 90 8.00 13.74 -0.50
CA GLN A 90 7.54 14.16 -1.80
C GLN A 90 8.77 14.56 -2.62
N ASP A 91 9.01 13.83 -3.70
CA ASP A 91 9.92 14.24 -4.75
C ASP A 91 9.11 15.04 -5.77
N GLN A 92 9.47 16.30 -6.00
CA GLN A 92 8.76 17.15 -6.96
C GLN A 92 9.00 16.73 -8.42
N GLY A 93 9.93 15.79 -8.66
CA GLY A 93 10.42 15.48 -9.99
C GLY A 93 11.37 16.59 -10.46
N GLY A 94 12.47 16.20 -11.11
CA GLY A 94 13.36 17.17 -11.76
C GLY A 94 12.66 17.91 -12.92
N ALA A 95 13.40 18.71 -13.67
CA ALA A 95 12.88 19.39 -14.86
C ALA A 95 12.27 18.36 -15.85
N GLY A 96 10.94 18.22 -15.84
CA GLY A 96 10.18 17.28 -16.68
C GLY A 96 9.72 15.97 -16.01
N GLY A 97 10.06 15.74 -14.74
CA GLY A 97 9.58 14.56 -13.98
C GLY A 97 8.21 14.79 -13.33
N ALA A 98 7.40 13.73 -13.23
CA ALA A 98 6.18 13.78 -12.43
C ALA A 98 6.51 13.71 -10.93
N ALA A 99 5.82 14.50 -10.13
CA ALA A 99 5.97 14.44 -8.67
C ALA A 99 5.61 13.03 -8.16
N SER A 100 6.46 12.47 -7.30
CA SER A 100 6.25 11.17 -6.68
C SER A 100 6.24 11.29 -5.16
N GLN A 101 5.53 10.39 -4.49
CA GLN A 101 5.58 10.29 -3.03
C GLN A 101 6.05 8.90 -2.61
N SER A 102 6.89 8.85 -1.59
CA SER A 102 7.23 7.64 -0.86
C SER A 102 6.86 7.79 0.61
N MET A 103 6.47 6.68 1.22
CA MET A 103 6.17 6.60 2.64
C MET A 103 7.10 5.59 3.28
N MET A 104 7.91 6.05 4.22
CA MET A 104 8.78 5.22 5.03
C MET A 104 8.20 5.12 6.42
N LEU A 105 8.20 3.93 7.00
CA LEU A 105 7.77 3.69 8.36
C LEU A 105 8.71 2.77 9.11
N VAL A 106 8.65 2.82 10.44
CA VAL A 106 9.28 1.87 11.35
C VAL A 106 8.18 1.19 12.13
N ARG A 107 8.15 -0.14 12.07
CA ARG A 107 7.20 -0.97 12.79
C ARG A 107 7.88 -1.93 13.74
N GLU A 108 7.17 -2.32 14.76
CA GLU A 108 7.51 -3.48 15.57
C GLU A 108 7.19 -4.77 14.80
N ILE A 109 8.11 -5.73 14.90
CA ILE A 109 7.87 -7.14 14.62
C ILE A 109 7.95 -7.86 15.97
N ALA A 110 6.82 -7.90 16.67
CA ALA A 110 6.70 -8.65 17.91
C ALA A 110 6.81 -10.16 17.58
N ARG A 111 7.68 -10.87 18.31
CA ARG A 111 7.67 -12.34 18.34
C ARG A 111 7.54 -12.75 19.80
N THR A 112 6.52 -13.55 20.09
CA THR A 112 6.24 -14.06 21.43
C THR A 112 7.50 -14.66 22.06
N GLY A 113 7.89 -14.17 23.24
CA GLY A 113 9.05 -14.67 23.99
C GLY A 113 10.43 -14.22 23.51
N ARG A 114 10.53 -13.20 22.64
CA ARG A 114 11.82 -12.60 22.22
C ARG A 114 11.82 -11.08 22.38
N ALA A 115 13.01 -10.49 22.40
CA ALA A 115 13.15 -9.04 22.34
C ALA A 115 12.50 -8.49 21.07
N THR A 116 11.69 -7.45 21.23
CA THR A 116 11.08 -6.68 20.15
C THR A 116 12.12 -6.25 19.14
N ARG A 117 11.88 -6.57 17.86
CA ARG A 117 12.70 -6.08 16.74
C ARG A 117 11.93 -5.03 15.98
N LEU A 118 12.66 -4.05 15.46
CA LEU A 118 12.11 -3.02 14.62
C LEU A 118 12.47 -3.29 13.16
N GLN A 119 11.51 -3.09 12.27
CA GLN A 119 11.69 -3.16 10.84
C GLN A 119 11.35 -1.82 10.22
N ARG A 120 12.21 -1.38 9.32
CA ARG A 120 11.91 -0.25 8.43
C ARG A 120 11.21 -0.79 7.20
N VAL A 121 10.16 -0.11 6.79
CA VAL A 121 9.39 -0.39 5.58
C VAL A 121 9.34 0.88 4.74
N VAL A 122 9.44 0.74 3.41
CA VAL A 122 9.32 1.84 2.45
C VAL A 122 8.31 1.44 1.40
N TYR A 123 7.32 2.29 1.18
CA TYR A 123 6.39 2.20 0.07
C TYR A 123 6.74 3.25 -0.97
N GLN A 124 6.86 2.82 -2.21
CA GLN A 124 7.06 3.73 -3.34
C GLN A 124 6.44 3.14 -4.61
N VAL A 125 6.11 4.00 -5.55
CA VAL A 125 5.73 3.58 -6.91
C VAL A 125 6.95 3.71 -7.80
N ARG A 126 7.32 2.63 -8.48
CA ARG A 126 8.43 2.58 -9.43
C ARG A 126 8.02 1.72 -10.61
N ASP A 127 8.31 2.16 -11.83
CA ASP A 127 8.03 1.40 -13.07
C ASP A 127 6.62 0.81 -13.15
N GLY A 128 5.60 1.60 -12.76
CA GLY A 128 4.20 1.17 -12.82
C GLY A 128 3.78 0.14 -11.76
N ARG A 129 4.58 -0.09 -10.71
CA ARG A 129 4.26 -1.00 -9.61
C ARG A 129 4.45 -0.33 -8.26
N LEU A 130 3.57 -0.63 -7.31
CA LEU A 130 3.77 -0.32 -5.91
C LEU A 130 4.71 -1.37 -5.31
N GLU A 131 5.84 -0.91 -4.79
CA GLU A 131 6.85 -1.74 -4.16
C GLU A 131 6.89 -1.48 -2.66
N ARG A 132 7.06 -2.56 -1.90
CA ARG A 132 7.37 -2.55 -0.47
C ARG A 132 8.83 -2.95 -0.30
N GLY A 133 9.65 -2.00 0.13
CA GLY A 133 11.03 -2.23 0.56
C GLY A 133 11.09 -2.46 2.07
N PHE A 134 11.92 -3.38 2.55
CA PHE A 134 12.10 -3.55 3.99
C PHE A 134 13.54 -3.88 4.37
N SER A 135 13.93 -3.49 5.58
CA SER A 135 15.21 -3.81 6.22
C SER A 135 15.01 -3.94 7.73
N GLU A 136 15.93 -4.62 8.44
CA GLU A 136 15.99 -4.42 9.89
C GLU A 136 16.24 -2.93 10.17
N TRP A 137 15.58 -2.41 11.21
CA TRP A 137 15.85 -1.06 11.70
C TRP A 137 16.80 -1.17 12.89
N GLN A 138 17.97 -0.57 12.74
CA GLN A 138 18.95 -0.44 13.80
C GLN A 138 19.03 1.04 14.15
N HIS A 139 18.96 1.36 15.43
CA HIS A 139 19.20 2.71 15.90
C HIS A 139 20.69 3.03 15.65
N SER A 140 21.00 3.77 14.59
CA SER A 140 22.39 4.16 14.33
C SER A 140 22.79 5.23 15.35
N ALA A 141 23.82 4.93 16.14
CA ALA A 141 24.33 5.79 17.21
C ALA A 141 24.81 7.17 16.73
N GLY A 142 24.92 7.39 15.40
CA GLY A 142 25.32 8.67 14.80
C GLY A 142 24.25 9.34 13.93
N SER A 143 23.04 8.79 13.80
CA SER A 143 21.99 9.34 12.94
C SER A 143 20.74 9.79 13.69
N GLY A 144 20.80 10.04 15.00
CA GLY A 144 19.70 10.63 15.79
C GLY A 144 18.36 9.91 15.66
N GLY A 145 18.34 8.57 15.51
CA GLY A 145 17.09 7.82 15.33
C GLY A 145 16.35 8.08 14.02
N GLN A 146 17.02 8.68 13.02
CA GLN A 146 16.43 8.99 11.73
C GLN A 146 15.90 7.76 11.01
N VAL A 147 14.59 7.73 10.75
CA VAL A 147 13.96 6.72 9.88
C VAL A 147 14.62 6.69 8.48
N GLY A 148 15.01 7.86 7.95
CA GLY A 148 15.66 8.04 6.64
C GLY A 148 17.20 7.99 6.60
N GLY A 149 17.88 7.49 7.64
CA GLY A 149 19.35 7.35 7.62
C GLY A 149 19.84 6.35 6.56
N ALA A 150 21.11 6.49 6.15
CA ALA A 150 21.77 5.68 5.11
C ALA A 150 21.38 4.19 5.21
N VAL A 151 20.74 3.70 4.17
CA VAL A 151 20.00 2.44 4.21
C VAL A 151 20.97 1.26 4.01
N GLN A 152 21.03 0.33 4.97
CA GLN A 152 21.42 -1.06 4.67
C GLN A 152 20.44 -1.58 3.60
N SER A 153 20.95 -2.11 2.49
CA SER A 153 20.18 -2.53 1.31
C SER A 153 18.75 -2.99 1.61
N LEU A 154 17.73 -2.24 1.12
CA LEU A 154 16.33 -2.66 1.22
C LEU A 154 16.11 -3.89 0.35
N ILE A 155 15.33 -4.83 0.87
CA ILE A 155 14.76 -5.92 0.08
C ILE A 155 13.44 -5.41 -0.50
N TRP A 156 13.36 -5.27 -1.82
CA TRP A 156 12.19 -4.76 -2.53
C TRP A 156 11.29 -5.90 -3.01
N GLN A 157 9.99 -5.76 -2.74
CA GLN A 157 8.95 -6.68 -3.18
C GLN A 157 7.83 -5.90 -3.89
N PRO A 158 7.48 -6.22 -5.15
CA PRO A 158 6.26 -5.71 -5.77
C PRO A 158 5.04 -6.26 -5.02
N ILE A 159 4.14 -5.37 -4.61
CA ILE A 159 2.91 -5.77 -3.90
C ILE A 159 1.64 -5.48 -4.72
N LEU A 160 1.72 -4.58 -5.70
CA LEU A 160 0.61 -4.27 -6.58
C LEU A 160 1.13 -3.76 -7.93
N MET A 161 0.73 -4.42 -9.02
CA MET A 161 1.09 -4.03 -10.39
C MET A 161 0.18 -2.90 -10.91
N ASP A 162 0.48 -2.31 -12.06
CA ASP A 162 -0.37 -1.32 -12.75
C ASP A 162 -0.77 -0.12 -11.90
N VAL A 163 0.17 0.39 -11.11
CA VAL A 163 0.01 1.56 -10.25
C VAL A 163 0.69 2.77 -10.89
N ARG A 164 -0.07 3.83 -11.13
CA ARG A 164 0.40 5.12 -11.62
C ARG A 164 1.01 5.97 -10.51
N SER A 165 0.35 6.05 -9.36
CA SER A 165 0.83 6.87 -8.25
C SER A 165 0.28 6.39 -6.90
N MET A 166 1.04 6.69 -5.84
CA MET A 166 0.60 6.59 -4.46
C MET A 166 0.69 7.99 -3.87
N ARG A 167 -0.39 8.46 -3.24
CA ARG A 167 -0.43 9.71 -2.50
C ARG A 167 -0.81 9.46 -1.05
N VAL A 168 -0.20 10.23 -0.15
CA VAL A 168 -0.38 10.06 1.29
C VAL A 168 -0.79 11.38 1.94
N ARG A 169 -1.82 11.32 2.78
CA ARG A 169 -2.23 12.40 3.69
C ARG A 169 -2.26 11.88 5.12
N GLY A 170 -2.00 12.76 6.07
CA GLY A 170 -2.06 12.48 7.50
C GLY A 170 -3.12 13.31 8.20
N TRP A 171 -3.84 12.70 9.14
CA TRP A 171 -4.72 13.42 10.04
C TRP A 171 -3.91 13.91 11.24
N VAL A 172 -3.76 15.24 11.34
CA VAL A 172 -2.93 15.92 12.33
C VAL A 172 -3.71 17.14 12.83
N ASN A 173 -3.81 17.33 14.15
CA ASN A 173 -4.50 18.48 14.76
C ASN A 173 -5.91 18.72 14.19
N ASN A 174 -6.68 17.63 14.05
CA ASN A 174 -8.06 17.67 13.54
C ASN A 174 -8.19 18.20 12.09
N SER A 175 -7.14 18.07 11.28
CA SER A 175 -7.13 18.47 9.87
C SER A 175 -6.31 17.50 9.02
N TRP A 176 -6.70 17.35 7.77
CA TRP A 176 -5.99 16.52 6.80
C TRP A 176 -4.84 17.29 6.14
N MET A 177 -3.61 16.86 6.38
CA MET A 177 -2.38 17.42 5.82
C MET A 177 -1.80 16.50 4.74
N GLY A 178 -1.30 17.04 3.63
CA GLY A 178 -0.73 16.25 2.53
C GLY A 178 0.52 16.88 1.92
N GLY A 179 1.15 16.17 0.98
CA GLY A 179 2.28 16.67 0.20
C GLY A 179 3.42 17.24 1.05
N SER A 180 3.91 18.43 0.68
CA SER A 180 5.04 19.10 1.31
C SER A 180 4.79 19.46 2.78
N GLN A 181 3.54 19.76 3.15
CA GLN A 181 3.19 20.03 4.55
C GLN A 181 3.35 18.78 5.41
N LEU A 182 2.87 17.62 4.92
CA LEU A 182 3.01 16.35 5.62
C LEU A 182 4.47 15.90 5.67
N GLN A 183 5.23 16.13 4.60
CA GLN A 183 6.67 15.90 4.60
C GLN A 183 7.37 16.74 5.66
N ALA A 184 7.09 18.04 5.75
CA ALA A 184 7.67 18.91 6.77
C ALA A 184 7.30 18.45 8.18
N TYR A 185 6.04 18.08 8.42
CA TYR A 185 5.58 17.57 9.71
C TYR A 185 6.29 16.27 10.11
N THR A 186 6.41 15.31 9.18
CA THR A 186 7.07 14.02 9.44
C THR A 186 8.60 14.11 9.42
N SER A 187 9.16 15.22 8.93
CA SER A 187 10.61 15.46 8.86
C SER A 187 11.22 16.11 10.10
N ARG A 188 10.45 16.92 10.83
CA ARG A 188 10.93 17.89 11.81
C ARG A 188 11.77 17.34 12.98
N ASN A 189 11.66 16.06 13.34
CA ASN A 189 12.49 15.45 14.40
C ASN A 189 13.70 14.67 13.85
N ASN A 190 13.70 14.27 12.58
CA ASN A 190 14.87 13.60 11.99
C ASN A 190 16.03 14.57 11.82
N GLU A 191 15.79 15.86 11.59
CA GLU A 191 16.87 16.85 11.40
C GLU A 191 17.73 17.06 12.66
N SER A 192 17.32 16.53 13.82
CA SER A 192 18.12 16.54 15.06
C SER A 192 19.40 15.67 15.04
N GLY A 193 19.58 14.84 14.00
CA GLY A 193 20.75 13.97 13.86
C GLY A 193 21.98 14.61 13.22
N GLY A 194 21.82 15.78 12.60
CA GLY A 194 22.94 16.62 12.19
C GLY A 194 22.82 17.91 12.97
N GLN A 195 23.60 18.07 14.04
CA GLN A 195 23.68 19.35 14.74
C GLN A 195 24.02 20.41 13.70
N ASP A 196 23.04 21.24 13.33
CA ASP A 196 23.29 22.36 12.44
C ASP A 196 24.44 23.13 13.08
N LYS A 197 25.55 23.26 12.37
CA LYS A 197 26.71 23.99 12.88
C LYS A 197 26.33 25.42 13.25
N ASN A 198 25.28 25.96 12.63
CA ASN A 198 24.74 27.28 12.88
C ASN A 198 23.69 27.32 14.01
N ASP A 199 23.16 26.17 14.45
CA ASP A 199 22.22 26.05 15.57
C ASP A 199 22.62 24.88 16.50
N PRO A 200 23.73 25.03 17.24
CA PRO A 200 24.28 23.98 18.09
C PRO A 200 23.38 23.61 19.27
N TYR A 201 22.32 24.37 19.53
CA TYR A 201 21.36 24.10 20.60
C TYR A 201 19.96 23.74 20.08
N GLY A 202 19.77 23.59 18.76
CA GLY A 202 18.50 23.20 18.14
C GLY A 202 17.35 24.17 18.44
N ASN A 203 17.63 25.47 18.56
CA ASN A 203 16.63 26.52 18.84
C ASN A 203 15.58 26.63 17.72
N SER A 204 15.98 26.39 16.48
CA SER A 204 15.12 26.43 15.28
C SER A 204 13.94 25.45 15.33
N ALA A 205 14.08 24.32 16.04
CA ALA A 205 13.01 23.36 16.25
C ALA A 205 11.91 23.87 17.21
N TYR A 206 12.22 24.90 18.02
CA TYR A 206 11.35 25.42 19.07
C TYR A 206 11.21 26.96 18.99
N PRO A 207 10.61 27.50 17.91
CA PRO A 207 10.57 28.94 17.65
C PRO A 207 9.80 29.74 18.71
N ASN A 208 8.94 29.08 19.49
CA ASN A 208 8.10 29.69 20.53
C ASN A 208 8.67 29.51 21.95
N LEU A 209 9.85 28.89 22.09
CA LEU A 209 10.53 28.73 23.38
C LEU A 209 11.80 29.59 23.42
N PRO A 210 12.26 29.99 24.62
CA PRO A 210 13.52 30.69 24.75
C PRO A 210 14.70 29.93 24.13
N ALA A 211 15.59 30.66 23.47
CA ALA A 211 16.79 30.11 22.88
C ALA A 211 17.83 29.78 23.96
N ILE A 212 18.54 28.67 23.78
CA ILE A 212 19.77 28.38 24.52
C ILE A 212 20.94 28.97 23.73
N THR A 213 21.80 29.69 24.43
CA THR A 213 23.00 30.33 23.91
C THR A 213 24.20 29.92 24.76
N PRO A 214 25.45 30.17 24.31
CA PRO A 214 26.64 29.86 25.10
C PRO A 214 26.68 30.56 26.47
N THR A 215 25.98 31.69 26.60
CA THR A 215 25.90 32.50 27.82
C THR A 215 24.69 32.18 28.69
N THR A 216 23.83 31.24 28.28
CA THR A 216 22.65 30.84 29.07
C THR A 216 23.12 30.13 30.35
N PRO A 217 22.73 30.58 31.56
CA PRO A 217 23.09 29.91 32.81
C PRO A 217 22.65 28.43 32.81
N PRO A 218 23.41 27.51 33.44
CA PRO A 218 23.13 26.07 33.39
C PRO A 218 21.71 25.70 33.84
N GLU A 219 21.25 26.31 34.94
CA GLU A 219 19.90 26.08 35.49
C GLU A 219 18.79 26.57 34.56
N VAL A 220 19.00 27.72 33.90
CA VAL A 220 18.06 28.25 32.90
C VAL A 220 18.05 27.37 31.65
N ALA A 221 19.21 26.89 31.21
CA ALA A 221 19.32 25.97 30.09
C ALA A 221 18.60 24.64 30.38
N GLU A 222 18.70 24.14 31.60
CA GLU A 222 17.98 22.94 32.04
C GLU A 222 16.47 23.15 32.05
N ASN A 223 15.99 24.28 32.58
CA ASN A 223 14.57 24.65 32.55
C ASN A 223 14.03 24.77 31.13
N ILE A 224 14.80 25.38 30.21
CA ILE A 224 14.43 25.46 28.79
C ILE A 224 14.37 24.06 28.17
N ARG A 225 15.33 23.17 28.47
CA ARG A 225 15.29 21.77 28.01
C ARG A 225 14.08 21.02 28.58
N ALA A 226 13.71 21.28 29.84
CA ALA A 226 12.51 20.71 30.44
C ALA A 226 11.24 21.20 29.75
N ALA A 227 11.13 22.49 29.44
CA ALA A 227 10.02 23.05 28.68
C ALA A 227 9.92 22.45 27.26
N ARG A 228 11.07 22.21 26.61
CA ARG A 228 11.12 21.50 25.31
C ARG A 228 10.58 20.07 25.41
N ARG A 229 10.97 19.30 26.44
CA ARG A 229 10.42 17.95 26.67
C ARG A 229 8.89 17.97 26.80
N ILE A 230 8.34 18.92 27.56
CA ILE A 230 6.89 19.08 27.71
C ILE A 230 6.23 19.46 26.38
N ALA A 231 6.84 20.35 25.60
CA ALA A 231 6.33 20.71 24.27
C ALA A 231 6.33 19.50 23.32
N ASP A 232 7.38 18.67 23.36
CA ASP A 232 7.46 17.42 22.59
C ASP A 232 6.37 16.43 23.02
N GLU A 233 6.16 16.24 24.33
CA GLU A 233 5.10 15.37 24.88
C GLU A 233 3.69 15.83 24.50
N GLN A 234 3.41 17.14 24.55
CA GLN A 234 2.13 17.73 24.13
C GLN A 234 1.90 17.54 22.63
N GLN A 235 2.95 17.71 21.83
CA GLN A 235 2.90 17.50 20.38
C GLN A 235 2.72 16.02 20.02
N ASP A 236 3.31 15.10 20.79
CA ASP A 236 3.12 13.65 20.63
C ASP A 236 1.69 13.22 20.96
N ARG A 237 1.05 13.85 21.95
CA ARG A 237 -0.40 13.67 22.24
C ARG A 237 -1.28 14.16 21.09
N MET A 238 -0.89 15.26 20.45
CA MET A 238 -1.53 15.82 19.24
C MET A 238 -1.06 15.17 17.92
N GLY A 239 -0.24 14.12 18.00
CA GLY A 239 0.46 13.51 16.87
C GLY A 239 -0.44 12.92 15.77
N LEU A 240 0.15 12.68 14.59
CA LEU A 240 -0.43 11.91 13.49
C LEU A 240 -1.25 10.72 14.02
N SER A 241 -2.56 10.70 13.76
CA SER A 241 -3.45 9.66 14.26
C SER A 241 -4.10 8.84 13.15
N GLY A 242 -4.13 9.36 11.93
CA GLY A 242 -4.62 8.65 10.76
C GLY A 242 -3.74 8.89 9.54
N ILE A 243 -3.69 7.91 8.66
CA ILE A 243 -3.06 8.01 7.34
C ILE A 243 -4.10 7.65 6.29
N GLU A 244 -4.24 8.51 5.30
CA GLU A 244 -5.00 8.25 4.08
C GLU A 244 -4.02 7.92 2.97
N VAL A 245 -4.20 6.77 2.34
CA VAL A 245 -3.44 6.34 1.16
C VAL A 245 -4.37 6.31 -0.04
N LEU A 246 -4.00 7.03 -1.08
CA LEU A 246 -4.67 7.03 -2.38
C LEU A 246 -3.76 6.37 -3.42
N ILE A 247 -4.22 5.24 -3.96
CA ILE A 247 -3.56 4.53 -5.05
C ILE A 247 -4.33 4.82 -6.34
N GLU A 248 -3.65 5.36 -7.35
CA GLU A 248 -4.19 5.52 -8.70
C GLU A 248 -3.59 4.45 -9.61
N ARG A 249 -4.45 3.67 -10.28
CA ARG A 249 -4.07 2.63 -11.24
C ARG A 249 -3.80 3.22 -12.62
N THR A 250 -3.05 2.51 -13.46
CA THR A 250 -2.78 2.91 -14.85
C THR A 250 -4.06 2.99 -15.70
N ASN A 251 -5.05 2.15 -15.41
CA ASN A 251 -6.39 2.15 -16.01
C ASN A 251 -7.32 3.29 -15.53
N GLY A 252 -6.85 4.16 -14.62
CA GLY A 252 -7.60 5.30 -14.09
C GLY A 252 -8.44 5.02 -12.83
N GLN A 253 -8.55 3.76 -12.39
CA GLN A 253 -9.20 3.43 -11.11
C GLN A 253 -8.43 4.06 -9.93
N ARG A 254 -9.18 4.47 -8.91
CA ARG A 254 -8.63 5.11 -7.71
C ARG A 254 -9.13 4.40 -6.46
N PHE A 255 -8.21 4.01 -5.59
CA PHE A 255 -8.50 3.35 -4.32
C PHE A 255 -8.03 4.23 -3.18
N LEU A 256 -8.96 4.66 -2.35
CA LEU A 256 -8.70 5.48 -1.17
C LEU A 256 -8.97 4.64 0.07
N ARG A 257 -7.99 4.55 0.97
CA ARG A 257 -8.16 3.89 2.27
C ARG A 257 -7.59 4.78 3.37
N ILE A 258 -8.37 4.91 4.44
CA ILE A 258 -7.97 5.60 5.66
C ILE A 258 -7.65 4.53 6.71
N TYR A 259 -6.49 4.68 7.34
CA TYR A 259 -5.99 3.82 8.38
C TYR A 259 -5.89 4.60 9.69
N SER A 260 -6.42 4.06 10.77
CA SER A 260 -6.08 4.54 12.12
C SER A 260 -4.69 4.02 12.47
N ILE A 261 -3.86 4.89 13.03
CA ILE A 261 -2.54 4.53 13.57
C ILE A 261 -2.57 4.51 15.10
N ARG A 262 -3.69 4.90 15.70
CA ARG A 262 -3.92 4.75 17.14
C ARG A 262 -4.82 3.55 17.37
N ASP A 263 -4.57 2.83 18.46
CA ASP A 263 -5.57 1.95 19.08
C ASP A 263 -6.84 2.75 19.45
#